data_AF-A0A1Q6LPL7-F1
#
_entry.id   AF-A0A1Q6LPL7-F1
#
_cell.length_a   1.000
_cell.length_b   1.000
_cell.length_c   1.000
_cell.angle_alpha   90.00
_cell.angle_beta   90.00
_cell.angle_gamma   90.00
#
_symmetry.space_group_name_H-M   'P 1'
#
loop_
_entity.id
_entity.type
_entity.pdbx_description
1 polymer ?
#
loop_
_entity_poly.entity_id
_entity_poly.type
_entity_poly.pdbx_seq_one_letter_code
_entity_poly.pdbx_strand_id
1 'polypeptide(L)'
;MGITADNQLHPNYTEQIFYCDRGRVFRDAYCNGQWLTDEFVYIHISSRHLPLHIDPAADTYFIGKTGYEPKTGVTTRADIARYNALDPAADEKQRRHRQRLDLRRKIKKGFIRIKERICK
;
A
#
# COMPACT_ATOMS: atom_id res chain seq x y z
N MET A 1 -32.84 1.07 7.71
CA MET A 1 -31.56 1.73 7.39
C MET A 1 -30.49 0.64 7.29
N GLY A 2 -30.30 0.07 6.10
CA GLY A 2 -29.37 -1.02 5.89
C GLY A 2 -27.94 -0.50 5.81
N ILE A 3 -27.09 -0.89 6.75
CA ILE A 3 -25.66 -0.69 6.64
C ILE A 3 -25.15 -1.77 5.67
N THR A 4 -25.18 -1.49 4.38
CA THR A 4 -24.32 -2.19 3.43
C THR A 4 -22.91 -1.64 3.66
N ALA A 5 -22.21 -2.23 4.63
CA ALA A 5 -20.76 -2.14 4.68
C ALA A 5 -20.25 -2.89 3.44
N ASP A 6 -20.26 -2.18 2.32
CA ASP A 6 -19.47 -2.57 1.16
C ASP A 6 -18.04 -2.54 1.66
N ASN A 7 -17.55 -3.72 2.04
CA ASN A 7 -16.20 -3.97 2.53
C ASN A 7 -15.24 -3.84 1.33
N GLN A 8 -15.32 -2.71 0.62
CA GLN A 8 -14.43 -2.36 -0.47
C GLN A 8 -13.05 -2.22 0.17
N LEU A 9 -12.26 -3.28 0.04
CA LEU A 9 -10.82 -3.20 0.20
C LEU A 9 -10.35 -1.95 -0.53
N HIS A 10 -9.81 -0.97 0.20
CA HIS A 10 -9.26 0.23 -0.42
C HIS A 10 -8.30 -0.22 -1.53
N PRO A 11 -8.52 0.25 -2.78
CA PRO A 11 -7.71 -0.16 -3.91
C PRO A 11 -6.23 0.10 -3.61
N ASN A 12 -5.40 -0.89 -3.85
CA ASN A 12 -3.95 -0.77 -3.67
C ASN A 12 -3.36 -0.24 -4.98
N TYR A 13 -3.01 1.05 -4.99
CA TYR A 13 -2.50 1.69 -6.20
C TYR A 13 -0.99 1.45 -6.35
N THR A 14 -0.54 1.28 -7.60
CA THR A 14 0.89 1.11 -7.91
C THR A 14 1.71 2.33 -7.51
N GLU A 15 1.18 3.53 -7.78
CA GLU A 15 1.78 4.80 -7.41
C GLU A 15 0.98 5.40 -6.24
N GLN A 16 1.36 5.07 -5.02
CA GLN A 16 0.79 5.65 -3.80
C GLN A 16 1.86 5.84 -2.73
N ILE A 17 1.63 6.76 -1.80
CA ILE A 17 2.45 6.93 -0.60
C ILE A 17 1.56 7.31 0.57
N PHE A 18 1.87 6.80 1.75
CA PHE A 18 1.21 7.20 2.97
C PHE A 18 1.95 8.37 3.61
N TYR A 19 1.26 9.23 4.33
CA TYR A 19 1.87 10.30 5.11
C TYR A 19 1.07 10.60 6.36
N CYS A 20 1.75 11.11 7.37
CA CYS A 20 1.13 11.77 8.51
C CYS A 20 1.12 13.28 8.24
N ASP A 21 0.03 13.95 8.59
CA ASP A 21 -0.04 15.40 8.69
C ASP A 21 -0.81 15.77 9.97
N ARG A 22 -0.10 16.32 10.95
CA ARG A 22 -0.60 16.74 12.27
C ARG A 22 -1.39 15.65 12.99
N GLY A 23 -0.86 14.43 12.98
CA GLY A 23 -1.46 13.26 13.63
C GLY A 23 -2.56 12.56 12.82
N ARG A 24 -2.91 13.06 11.64
CA ARG A 24 -3.86 12.41 10.72
C ARG A 24 -3.10 11.64 9.67
N VAL A 25 -3.59 10.47 9.30
CA VAL A 25 -2.94 9.61 8.32
C VAL A 25 -3.66 9.69 6.99
N PHE A 26 -2.90 9.93 5.94
CA PHE A 26 -3.40 10.06 4.58
C PHE A 26 -2.66 9.12 3.63
N ARG A 27 -3.27 8.91 2.48
CA ARG A 27 -2.65 8.31 1.32
C ARG A 27 -2.88 9.22 0.12
N ASP A 28 -1.80 9.59 -0.54
CA ASP A 28 -1.89 10.12 -1.89
C ASP A 28 -1.60 9.01 -2.89
N ALA A 29 -2.40 8.94 -3.94
CA ALA A 29 -2.23 8.00 -5.04
C ALA A 29 -2.36 8.73 -6.38
N TYR A 30 -1.53 8.34 -7.34
CA TYR A 30 -1.61 8.80 -8.72
C TYR A 30 -2.17 7.68 -9.59
N CYS A 31 -3.37 7.87 -10.14
CA CYS A 31 -4.05 6.86 -10.95
C CYS A 31 -4.71 7.55 -12.16
N ASN A 32 -4.51 7.00 -13.36
CA ASN A 32 -5.15 7.47 -14.60
C ASN A 32 -4.98 8.98 -14.85
N GLY A 33 -3.81 9.55 -14.52
CA GLY A 33 -3.53 10.97 -14.72
C GLY A 33 -4.05 11.89 -13.62
N GLN A 34 -4.62 11.34 -12.55
CA GLN A 34 -5.27 12.10 -11.48
C GLN A 34 -4.67 11.76 -10.12
N TRP A 35 -4.61 12.77 -9.25
CA TRP A 35 -4.29 12.60 -7.84
C TRP A 35 -5.55 12.28 -7.05
N LEU A 36 -5.43 11.30 -6.16
CA LEU A 36 -6.46 10.88 -5.22
C LEU A 36 -5.86 10.96 -3.82
N THR A 37 -6.61 11.54 -2.88
CA THR A 37 -6.23 11.62 -1.48
C THR A 37 -7.29 10.98 -0.62
N ASP A 38 -6.88 10.03 0.21
CA ASP A 38 -7.74 9.33 1.15
C ASP A 38 -7.22 9.53 2.58
N GLU A 39 -8.12 9.72 3.54
CA GLU A 39 -7.80 9.73 4.97
C GLU A 39 -8.06 8.36 5.58
N PHE A 40 -7.18 7.94 6.49
CA PHE A 40 -7.26 6.68 7.21
C PHE A 40 -7.22 6.92 8.72
N VAL A 41 -8.05 6.16 9.45
CA VAL A 41 -7.98 6.11 10.92
C VAL A 41 -6.73 5.37 11.39
N TYR A 42 -6.30 4.35 10.63
CA TYR A 42 -5.15 3.51 10.97
C TYR A 42 -4.50 2.93 9.72
N ILE A 43 -3.17 2.76 9.77
CA ILE A 43 -2.41 1.99 8.78
C ILE A 43 -1.65 0.86 9.47
N HIS A 44 -1.67 -0.32 8.84
CA HIS A 44 -0.93 -1.46 9.34
C HIS A 44 0.50 -1.46 8.78
N ILE A 45 1.48 -1.29 9.67
CA ILE A 45 2.89 -1.46 9.33
C ILE A 45 3.28 -2.90 9.70
N SER A 46 3.52 -3.73 8.68
CA SER A 46 4.06 -5.09 8.86
C SER A 46 5.31 -5.06 9.74
N SER A 47 5.54 -6.05 10.60
CA SER A 47 6.65 -6.15 11.58
C SER A 47 8.07 -5.99 10.98
N ARG A 48 8.40 -4.78 10.53
CA ARG A 48 9.65 -4.37 9.93
C ARG A 48 10.13 -3.14 10.69
N HIS A 49 11.44 -3.07 10.91
CA HIS A 49 12.04 -1.89 11.48
C HIS A 49 12.07 -0.79 10.41
N LEU A 50 11.40 0.33 10.66
CA LEU A 50 11.43 1.51 9.81
C LEU A 50 12.27 2.59 10.49
N PRO A 51 13.42 2.99 9.92
CA PRO A 51 14.22 4.08 10.45
C PRO A 51 13.45 5.42 10.39
N LEU A 52 13.77 6.30 11.34
CA LEU A 52 13.29 7.68 11.40
C LEU A 52 14.33 8.58 10.71
N HIS A 53 14.02 9.08 9.52
CA HIS A 53 14.82 10.10 8.81
C HIS A 53 14.24 11.52 8.98
N ILE A 54 13.42 11.69 10.01
CA ILE A 54 12.75 12.94 10.37
C ILE A 54 13.14 13.34 11.79
N ASP A 55 12.96 14.61 12.10
CA ASP A 55 12.91 15.07 13.48
C ASP A 55 11.74 14.35 14.19
N PRO A 56 11.93 13.74 15.37
CA PRO A 56 10.85 13.17 16.17
C PRO A 56 9.70 14.15 16.48
N ALA A 57 9.97 15.47 16.45
CA ALA A 57 8.98 16.52 16.62
C ALA A 57 8.27 16.95 15.32
N ALA A 58 8.57 16.32 14.18
CA ALA A 58 7.93 16.66 12.91
C ALA A 58 6.45 16.24 12.90
N ASP A 59 5.56 17.21 12.66
CA ASP A 59 4.12 16.97 12.56
C ASP A 59 3.69 16.43 11.20
N THR A 60 4.54 16.56 10.17
CA THR A 60 4.19 16.18 8.78
C THR A 60 5.34 15.39 8.15
N TYR A 61 5.06 14.17 7.70
CA TYR A 61 6.08 13.27 7.14
C TYR A 61 5.48 12.17 6.27
N PHE A 62 6.22 11.72 5.27
CA PHE A 62 5.90 10.54 4.50
C PHE A 62 6.22 9.25 5.28
N ILE A 63 5.42 8.22 5.01
CA ILE A 63 5.57 6.86 5.54
C ILE A 63 5.86 5.97 4.34
N GLY A 64 7.15 5.83 4.03
CA GLY A 64 7.65 5.05 2.90
C GLY A 64 7.80 3.56 3.21
N LYS A 65 8.29 2.80 2.24
CA LYS A 65 8.69 1.42 2.47
C LYS A 65 9.99 1.31 3.26
N THR A 66 10.86 2.32 3.14
CA THR A 66 12.21 2.35 3.69
C THR A 66 12.34 3.10 5.00
N GLY A 67 11.34 3.90 5.39
CA GLY A 67 11.40 4.70 6.61
C GLY A 67 10.34 5.80 6.68
N TYR A 68 10.47 6.63 7.69
CA TYR A 68 9.73 7.89 7.84
C TYR A 68 10.57 9.02 7.28
N GLU A 69 10.00 9.80 6.37
CA GLU A 69 10.74 10.71 5.49
C GLU A 69 10.12 12.11 5.53
N PRO A 70 10.90 13.20 5.41
CA PRO A 70 10.36 14.55 5.50
C PRO A 70 9.39 14.84 4.35
N LYS A 71 8.26 15.50 4.67
CA LYS A 71 7.30 15.99 3.69
C LYS A 71 7.25 17.52 3.74
N THR A 72 7.81 18.17 2.71
CA THR A 72 7.98 19.63 2.68
C THR A 72 6.95 20.36 1.79
N GLY A 73 6.10 19.63 1.08
CA GLY A 73 5.14 20.22 0.16
C GLY A 73 4.11 19.23 -0.37
N VAL A 74 3.46 19.59 -1.48
CA VAL A 74 2.51 18.73 -2.20
C VAL A 74 3.24 17.46 -2.66
N THR A 75 2.57 16.32 -2.52
CA THR A 75 3.12 15.03 -2.92
C THR A 75 3.35 15.00 -4.43
N THR A 76 4.53 14.53 -4.83
CA THR A 76 4.89 14.35 -6.23
C THR A 76 5.12 12.87 -6.53
N ARG A 77 5.09 12.52 -7.82
CA ARG A 77 5.47 11.17 -8.28
C ARG A 77 6.93 10.85 -7.94
N ALA A 78 7.80 11.86 -7.86
CA ALA A 78 9.19 11.69 -7.48
C ALA A 78 9.33 11.25 -6.01
N ASP A 79 8.49 11.79 -5.11
CA ASP A 79 8.46 11.36 -3.70
C ASP A 79 8.05 9.89 -3.59
N ILE A 80 7.01 9.48 -4.32
CA ILE A 80 6.56 8.09 -4.37
C ILE A 80 7.70 7.19 -4.85
N ALA A 81 8.34 7.54 -5.97
CA ALA A 81 9.44 6.77 -6.54
C ALA A 81 10.62 6.67 -5.56
N ARG A 82 10.96 7.76 -4.87
CA ARG A 82 12.09 7.82 -3.95
C ARG A 82 11.83 7.00 -2.67
N TYR A 83 10.71 7.23 -2.01
CA TYR A 83 10.45 6.71 -0.65
C TYR A 83 9.80 5.32 -0.64
N ASN A 84 9.34 4.83 -1.80
CA ASN A 84 8.92 3.44 -1.98
C ASN A 84 9.90 2.59 -2.80
N ALA A 85 11.02 3.15 -3.26
CA ALA A 85 12.09 2.38 -3.86
C ALA A 85 12.63 1.40 -2.82
N LEU A 86 12.57 0.11 -3.14
CA LEU A 86 13.23 -0.92 -2.37
C LEU A 86 14.64 -1.12 -2.93
N ASP A 87 15.54 -1.62 -2.09
CA ASP A 87 16.78 -2.16 -2.62
C ASP A 87 16.46 -3.32 -3.59
N PRO A 88 17.30 -3.54 -4.62
CA PRO A 88 17.01 -4.53 -5.66
C PRO A 88 16.76 -5.96 -5.13
N ALA A 89 17.42 -6.35 -4.03
CA ALA A 89 17.26 -7.68 -3.46
C ALA A 89 15.91 -7.83 -2.75
N ALA A 90 15.49 -6.81 -1.99
CA ALA A 90 14.18 -6.75 -1.37
C ALA A 90 13.05 -6.68 -2.40
N ASP A 91 13.24 -5.92 -3.49
CA ASP A 91 12.26 -5.85 -4.57
C ASP A 91 12.07 -7.22 -5.26
N GLU A 92 13.17 -7.90 -5.59
CA GLU A 92 13.13 -9.25 -6.19
C GLU A 92 12.46 -10.27 -5.25
N LYS A 93 12.78 -10.22 -3.95
CA LYS A 93 12.13 -11.06 -2.93
C LYS A 93 10.62 -10.79 -2.87
N GLN A 94 10.22 -9.52 -2.88
CA GLN A 94 8.80 -9.15 -2.86
C GLN A 94 8.09 -9.56 -4.16
N ARG A 95 8.76 -9.46 -5.32
CA ARG A 95 8.24 -9.89 -6.62
C ARG A 95 7.99 -11.40 -6.66
N ARG A 96 8.97 -12.20 -6.23
CA ARG A 96 8.83 -13.67 -6.11
C ARG A 96 7.71 -14.06 -5.16
N HIS A 97 7.58 -13.37 -4.03
CA HIS A 97 6.49 -13.61 -3.10
C HIS A 97 5.12 -13.34 -3.74
N ARG A 98 4.96 -12.22 -4.45
CA ARG A 98 3.72 -11.87 -5.16
C ARG A 98 3.37 -12.93 -6.21
N GLN A 99 4.33 -13.33 -7.04
CA GLN A 99 4.16 -14.39 -8.05
C GLN A 99 3.67 -15.71 -7.42
N ARG A 100 4.26 -16.12 -6.29
CA ARG A 100 3.85 -17.33 -5.57
C ARG A 100 2.41 -17.24 -5.03
N LEU A 101 2.01 -16.08 -4.51
CA LEU A 101 0.65 -15.86 -4.03
C LEU A 101 -0.37 -15.88 -5.17
N ASP A 102 -0.04 -15.27 -6.30
CA ASP A 102 -0.92 -15.24 -7.47
C ASP A 102 -1.09 -16.63 -8.08
N LEU A 103 -0.02 -17.43 -8.16
CA LEU A 103 -0.10 -18.83 -8.57
C LEU A 103 -1.02 -19.62 -7.64
N ARG A 104 -0.83 -19.50 -6.31
CA ARG A 104 -1.70 -20.15 -5.32
C ARG A 104 -3.17 -19.74 -5.47
N ARG A 105 -3.45 -18.46 -5.69
CA ARG A 105 -4.81 -17.96 -5.93
C ARG A 105 -5.41 -18.54 -7.20
N LYS A 106 -4.65 -18.63 -8.29
CA LYS A 106 -5.09 -19.25 -9.56
C LYS A 106 -5.44 -20.73 -9.37
N ILE A 107 -4.57 -21.50 -8.70
CA ILE A 107 -4.81 -22.93 -8.42
C ILE A 107 -6.08 -23.09 -7.57
N LYS A 108 -6.23 -22.32 -6.49
CA LYS A 108 -7.42 -22.36 -5.63
C LYS A 108 -8.70 -22.05 -6.41
N LYS A 109 -8.70 -21.00 -7.24
CA LYS A 109 -9.84 -20.65 -8.10
C LYS A 109 -10.15 -21.77 -9.10
N GLY A 110 -9.14 -22.41 -9.68
CA GLY A 110 -9.31 -23.56 -10.57
C GLY A 110 -9.97 -24.75 -9.87
N PHE A 111 -9.51 -25.10 -8.67
CA PHE A 111 -10.07 -26.18 -7.87
C PHE A 111 -11.55 -25.94 -7.52
N ILE A 112 -11.90 -24.71 -7.12
CA ILE A 112 -13.30 -24.33 -6.83
C ILE A 112 -14.18 -24.55 -8.07
N ARG A 113 -13.76 -24.07 -9.25
CA ARG A 113 -14.52 -24.26 -10.50
C ARG A 113 -14.71 -25.73 -10.87
N ILE A 114 -13.71 -26.57 -10.64
CA ILE A 114 -13.80 -28.02 -10.92
C ILE A 114 -14.81 -28.66 -9.97
N LYS A 115 -14.74 -28.36 -8.67
CA LYS A 115 -15.66 -28.89 -7.66
C LYS A 115 -17.12 -28.50 -7.98
N GLU A 116 -17.36 -27.25 -8.35
CA GLU A 116 -18.69 -26.75 -8.75
C GLU A 116 -19.25 -27.45 -10.00
N ARG A 117 -18.38 -27.94 -10.91
CA ARG A 117 -18.80 -28.70 -12.09
C ARG A 117 -19.11 -30.17 -11.80
N ILE A 118 -18.44 -30.77 -10.82
CA ILE A 118 -18.63 -32.19 -10.45
C ILE A 118 -19.83 -32.35 -9.50
N CYS A 119 -20.15 -31.33 -8.69
CA CYS A 119 -21.30 -31.34 -7.79
C CYS A 119 -22.62 -30.86 -8.44
N LYS A 120 -22.67 -30.73 -9.76
CA LYS A 120 -23.88 -30.52 -10.56
C LYS A 120 -24.19 -31.80 -11.33
#